data_AF-A0AA43FJE6-F1
#
_entry.id   AF-A0AA43FJE6-F1
#
_cell.length_a   1.000
_cell.length_b   1.000
_cell.length_c   1.000
_cell.angle_alpha   90.00
_cell.angle_beta   90.00
_cell.angle_gamma   90.00
#
_symmetry.space_group_name_H-M   'P 1'
#
loop_
_entity.id
_entity.type
_entity.pdbx_description
1 polymer ?
#
loop_
_entity_poly.entity_id
_entity_poly.type
_entity_poly.pdbx_seq_one_letter_code
_entity_poly.pdbx_strand_id
1 'polypeptide(L)' 'MTSKSSKKFAVATLAGGFVMWVVAGIWHNLIMASLYEQVHARHEGIGILLIAYFILAMFMAYLYPLGFKGKNT' A
#
# COMPACT_ATOMS: atom_id res chain seq x y z
N MET A 1 -20.42 8.43 -9.47
CA MET A 1 -19.51 8.88 -8.40
C MET A 1 -19.35 10.40 -8.51
N THR A 2 -19.61 11.15 -7.45
CA THR A 2 -19.35 12.60 -7.44
C THR A 2 -17.85 12.85 -7.59
N SER A 3 -17.44 13.93 -8.27
CA SER A 3 -16.01 14.18 -8.57
C SER A 3 -15.12 14.27 -7.31
N LYS A 4 -15.71 14.67 -6.16
CA LYS A 4 -15.03 14.65 -4.85
C LYS A 4 -14.71 13.24 -4.35
N SER A 5 -15.61 12.27 -4.53
CA SER A 5 -15.38 10.88 -4.11
C SER A 5 -14.31 10.20 -4.96
N SER A 6 -14.29 10.46 -6.27
CA SER A 6 -13.26 9.90 -7.15
C SER A 6 -11.85 10.42 -6.84
N LYS A 7 -11.72 11.71 -6.49
CA LYS A 7 -10.44 12.28 -6.04
C LYS A 7 -9.96 11.66 -4.73
N LYS A 8 -10.85 11.50 -3.74
CA LYS A 8 -10.51 10.85 -2.46
C LYS A 8 -10.07 9.40 -2.66
N PHE A 9 -10.76 8.66 -3.52
CA PHE A 9 -10.41 7.28 -3.86
C PHE A 9 -9.03 7.17 -4.51
N ALA A 10 -8.73 8.03 -5.49
CA ALA A 10 -7.43 8.06 -6.15
C ALA A 10 -6.31 8.43 -5.17
N VAL A 11 -6.52 9.45 -4.32
CA VAL A 11 -5.54 9.85 -3.30
C VAL A 11 -5.31 8.75 -2.27
N ALA A 12 -6.37 8.11 -1.77
CA ALA A 12 -6.25 7.02 -0.81
C ALA A 12 -5.49 5.82 -1.39
N THR A 13 -5.77 5.46 -2.65
CA THR A 13 -5.08 4.37 -3.35
C THR A 13 -3.60 4.71 -3.58
N LEU A 14 -3.32 5.92 -4.08
CA LEU A 14 -1.96 6.34 -4.40
C LEU A 14 -1.11 6.52 -3.14
N ALA A 15 -1.62 7.25 -2.15
CA ALA A 15 -0.93 7.46 -0.89
C ALA A 15 -0.76 6.13 -0.12
N GLY A 16 -1.80 5.29 -0.07
CA GLY A 16 -1.76 4.00 0.61
C GLY A 16 -0.75 3.04 0.00
N GLY A 17 -0.78 2.87 -1.33
CA GLY A 17 0.16 2.00 -2.04
C GLY A 17 1.61 2.48 -1.90
N PHE A 18 1.84 3.80 -2.02
CA PHE A 18 3.17 4.38 -1.86
C PHE A 18 3.73 4.24 -0.45
N VAL A 19 2.93 4.54 0.58
CA VAL A 19 3.34 4.40 1.99
C VAL A 19 3.68 2.95 2.31
N MET A 20 2.85 1.99 1.88
CA MET A 20 3.13 0.57 2.07
C MET A 20 4.43 0.15 1.38
N TRP A 21 4.68 0.62 0.16
CA TRP A 21 5.92 0.33 -0.55
C TRP A 21 7.17 0.89 0.15
N VAL A 22 7.12 2.15 0.63
CA VAL A 22 8.22 2.77 1.37
C VAL A 22 8.50 2.01 2.67
N VAL A 23 7.46 1.68 3.45
CA VAL A 23 7.60 0.94 4.71
C VAL A 23 8.18 -0.45 4.46
N ALA A 24 7.72 -1.16 3.43
CA ALA A 24 8.28 -2.45 3.03
C ALA A 24 9.74 -2.33 2.60
N GLY A 25 10.09 -1.29 1.83
CA GLY A 25 11.48 -1.02 1.44
C GLY A 25 12.40 -0.76 2.63
N ILE A 26 11.97 0.04 3.60
CA ILE A 26 12.72 0.28 4.85
C ILE A 26 12.87 -1.03 5.63
N TRP A 27 11.81 -1.82 5.74
CA TRP A 27 11.85 -3.10 6.43
C TRP A 27 12.87 -4.05 5.81
N HIS A 28 12.80 -4.28 4.49
CA HIS A 28 13.66 -5.25 3.81
C HIS A 28 15.11 -4.78 3.66
N ASN A 29 15.37 -3.49 3.49
CA ASN A 29 16.72 -2.98 3.21
C ASN A 29 17.48 -2.51 4.45
N LEU A 30 16.80 -2.00 5.47
CA LEU A 30 17.46 -1.42 6.66
C LEU A 30 17.29 -2.33 7.87
N ILE A 31 16.04 -2.67 8.21
CA ILE A 31 15.73 -3.36 9.47
C ILE A 31 16.12 -4.83 9.37
N MET A 32 15.63 -5.54 8.35
CA MET A 32 15.88 -6.97 8.16
C MET A 32 17.37 -7.27 7.95
N ALA A 33 18.07 -6.43 7.18
CA ALA A 33 19.51 -6.55 6.98
C ALA A 33 20.30 -6.37 8.28
N SER A 34 19.84 -5.52 9.21
CA SER A 34 20.49 -5.32 10.51
C SER A 34 20.20 -6.42 11.53
N LEU A 35 19.06 -7.10 11.42
CA LEU A 35 18.61 -8.12 12.38
C LEU A 35 18.96 -9.55 11.94
N TYR A 36 19.12 -9.78 10.64
CA TYR A 36 19.33 -11.10 10.06
C TYR A 36 20.46 -11.05 9.01
N GLU A 37 21.72 -11.10 9.47
CA GLU A 37 22.92 -11.07 8.60
C GLU A 37 22.92 -12.15 7.49
N GLN A 38 22.19 -13.24 7.67
CA GLN A 38 22.11 -14.32 6.68
C GLN A 38 21.06 -14.09 5.58
N VAL A 39 20.23 -13.06 5.68
CA VAL A 39 19.17 -12.76 4.70
C VAL A 39 19.62 -11.61 3.81
N HIS A 40 20.19 -11.93 2.66
CA HIS A 40 20.49 -10.93 1.64
C HIS A 40 19.21 -10.56 0.88
N ALA A 41 18.91 -9.26 0.82
CA ALA A 41 17.77 -8.75 0.06
C ALA A 41 17.97 -9.01 -1.45
N ARG A 42 17.34 -10.06 -1.98
CA ARG A 42 17.14 -10.20 -3.43
C ARG A 42 16.07 -9.19 -3.84
N HIS A 43 16.48 -8.17 -4.58
CA HIS A 43 15.61 -7.11 -5.10
C HIS A 43 14.75 -7.57 -6.30
N GLU A 44 14.62 -8.88 -6.49
CA GLU A 44 13.86 -9.47 -7.58
C GLU A 44 12.38 -9.11 -7.39
N GLY A 45 11.80 -8.43 -8.38
CA GLY A 45 10.37 -8.11 -8.38
C GLY A 45 9.96 -6.88 -7.56
N ILE A 46 10.87 -5.97 -7.18
CA ILE A 46 10.50 -4.74 -6.44
C ILE A 46 9.42 -3.90 -7.14
N GLY A 47 9.42 -3.87 -8.48
CA GLY A 47 8.39 -3.22 -9.29
C GLY A 47 7.04 -3.96 -9.27
N ILE A 48 7.07 -5.29 -9.23
CA ILE A 48 5.86 -6.12 -9.12
C ILE A 48 5.22 -5.94 -7.74
N LEU A 49 6.05 -5.88 -6.70
CA LEU A 49 5.64 -5.56 -5.32
C LEU A 49 4.97 -4.19 -5.22
N LEU A 50 5.51 -3.17 -5.89
CA LEU A 50 4.90 -1.85 -5.96
C LEU A 50 3.50 -1.91 -6.58
N ILE A 51 3.34 -2.60 -7.71
CA ILE A 51 2.05 -2.76 -8.39
C ILE A 51 1.06 -3.52 -7.48
N ALA A 52 1.51 -4.59 -6.84
CA ALA A 52 0.69 -5.37 -5.91
C ALA A 52 0.19 -4.52 -4.73
N TYR A 53 1.03 -3.62 -4.17
CA TYR A 53 0.60 -2.71 -3.11
C TYR A 53 -0.41 -1.67 -3.58
N PHE A 54 -0.31 -1.16 -4.81
CA PHE A 54 -1.34 -0.27 -5.36
C PHE A 54 -2.67 -1.00 -5.59
N ILE A 55 -2.63 -2.24 -6.09
CA ILE A 55 -3.83 -3.07 -6.26
C ILE A 55 -4.48 -3.36 -4.90
N LEU A 56 -3.68 -3.70 -3.90
CA LEU A 56 -4.17 -3.94 -2.54
C LEU A 56 -4.76 -2.66 -1.92
N ALA A 57 -4.07 -1.52 -2.06
CA ALA A 57 -4.56 -0.23 -1.59
C ALA A 57 -5.87 0.16 -2.28
N MET A 58 -6.01 -0.12 -3.57
CA MET A 58 -7.24 0.10 -4.34
C MET A 58 -8.39 -0.76 -3.80
N PHE A 59 -8.14 -2.05 -3.55
CA PHE A 59 -9.14 -2.94 -2.94
C PHE A 59 -9.55 -2.45 -1.57
N MET A 60 -8.60 -2.06 -0.72
CA MET A 60 -8.90 -1.52 0.61
C MET A 60 -9.69 -0.21 0.52
N ALA A 61 -9.30 0.72 -0.36
CA ALA A 61 -10.02 1.97 -0.56
C ALA A 61 -11.46 1.76 -1.07
N TYR A 62 -11.72 0.68 -1.80
CA TYR A 62 -13.05 0.32 -2.31
C TYR A 62 -13.89 -0.45 -1.28
N LEU A 63 -13.29 -1.44 -0.61
CA LEU A 63 -13.99 -2.36 0.30
C LEU A 63 -14.22 -1.76 1.68
N TYR A 64 -13.29 -0.96 2.19
CA TYR A 64 -13.38 -0.36 3.51
C TYR A 64 -14.67 0.42 3.75
N PRO A 65 -15.13 1.33 2.85
CA PRO A 65 -16.40 2.02 3.02
C PRO A 65 -17.63 1.11 2.85
N LEU A 66 -17.53 -0.06 2.23
CA LEU A 66 -18.64 -1.02 2.10
C LEU A 66 -18.88 -1.80 3.40
N GLY A 67 -17.80 -2.14 4.12
CA GLY A 67 -17.87 -2.78 5.44
C GLY A 67 -18.20 -1.82 6.57
N PHE A 68 -17.84 -0.53 6.42
CA PHE A 68 -18.23 0.53 7.33
C PHE A 68 -19.68 0.96 7.08
N LYS A 69 -20.65 0.19 7.59
CA LYS A 69 -22.02 0.67 7.88
C LYS A 69 -21.98 1.64 9.07
N GLY A 70 -21.22 2.72 8.92
CA GLY A 70 -20.95 3.70 9.96
C GLY A 70 -21.01 5.11 9.38
N LYS A 71 -22.25 5.59 9.26
CA LYS A 71 -22.67 6.98 9.06
C LYS A 71 -22.57 7.54 7.63
N ASN A 72 -23.75 7.71 7.04
CA ASN A 72 -24.01 8.69 6.00
C ASN A 72 -23.44 10.06 6.41
N THR A 73 -22.43 10.53 5.68
CA THR A 73 -22.11 11.95 5.54
C THR A 73 -21.61 12.20 4.12
#